data_AF-A0A560D1V4-F1
#
_entry.id   AF-A0A560D1V4-F1
#
_cell.length_a   1.000
_cell.length_b   1.000
_cell.length_c   1.000
_cell.angle_alpha   90.00
_cell.angle_beta   90.00
_cell.angle_gamma   90.00
#
_symmetry.space_group_name_H-M   'P 1'
#
loop_
_entity.id
_entity.type
_entity.pdbx_description
1 polymer ?
#
loop_
_entity_poly.entity_id
_entity_poly.type
_entity_poly.pdbx_seq_one_letter_code
_entity_poly.pdbx_strand_id
1 'polypeptide(L)'
;MATLSQLQTSRAAAGSAYASALASLKSAYISLAALDRTIGNTNVSGATVQGFPLDHAALNNTIRMLSHSQFAPNQAQGWEDQILAASNAQISAFTPG
;
A
#
# COMPACT_ATOMS: atom_id res chain seq x y z
N MET A 1 11.45 21.82 29.83
CA MET A 1 10.23 20.97 29.90
C MET A 1 9.25 21.47 28.87
N ALA A 2 8.68 20.60 28.04
CA ALA A 2 7.62 21.00 27.12
C ALA A 2 6.29 21.15 27.88
N THR A 3 5.49 22.16 27.55
CA THR A 3 4.15 22.31 28.08
C THR A 3 3.19 21.31 27.45
N LEU A 4 2.04 21.07 28.09
CA LEU A 4 0.99 20.22 27.52
C LEU A 4 0.55 20.70 26.13
N SER A 5 0.42 22.02 25.95
CA SER A 5 0.06 22.63 24.67
C SER A 5 1.11 22.38 23.58
N GLN A 6 2.41 22.42 23.93
CA GLN A 6 3.49 22.08 23.02
C GLN A 6 3.45 20.60 22.62
N LEU A 7 3.18 19.70 23.57
CA LEU A 7 3.03 18.26 23.28
C LEU A 7 1.83 17.97 22.37
N GLN A 8 0.69 18.64 22.59
CA GLN A 8 -0.50 18.49 21.76
C GLN A 8 -0.26 18.96 20.32
N THR A 9 0.43 20.10 20.16
CA THR A 9 0.81 20.64 18.85
C THR A 9 1.74 19.67 18.11
N SER A 10 2.79 19.20 18.79
CA SER A 10 3.72 18.22 18.23
C SER A 10 3.04 16.90 17.86
N ARG A 11 2.08 16.43 18.67
CA ARG A 11 1.30 15.23 18.35
C ARG A 11 0.44 15.41 17.10
N ALA A 12 -0.21 16.56 16.93
CA ALA A 12 -1.01 16.84 15.75
C ALA A 12 -0.14 16.88 14.48
N ALA A 13 1.02 17.54 14.55
CA ALA A 13 1.99 17.58 13.45
C ALA A 13 2.51 16.18 13.10
N ALA A 14 2.91 15.38 14.09
CA ALA A 14 3.36 14.00 13.89
C ALA A 14 2.25 13.11 13.30
N GLY A 15 1.01 13.27 13.77
CA GLY A 15 -0.15 12.54 13.25
C GLY A 15 -0.42 12.87 11.78
N SER A 16 -0.36 14.14 11.39
CA SER A 16 -0.51 14.55 9.98
C SER A 16 0.61 13.99 9.11
N ALA A 17 1.87 14.04 9.57
CA ALA A 17 3.00 13.49 8.83
C ALA A 17 2.87 11.96 8.66
N TYR A 18 2.42 11.27 9.71
CA TYR A 18 2.17 9.83 9.68
C TYR A 18 1.09 9.45 8.66
N ALA A 19 -0.03 10.17 8.63
CA ALA A 19 -1.10 9.94 7.66
C ALA A 19 -0.61 10.10 6.21
N SER A 20 0.16 11.17 5.93
CA SER A 20 0.74 11.41 4.61
C SER A 20 1.74 10.31 4.22
N ALA A 21 2.60 9.88 5.15
CA ALA A 21 3.55 8.80 4.89
C ALA A 21 2.86 7.47 4.55
N LEU A 22 1.76 7.15 5.24
CA LEU A 22 0.97 5.96 4.93
C LEU A 22 0.27 6.02 3.59
N ALA A 23 -0.24 7.18 3.18
CA ALA A 23 -0.82 7.36 1.84
C ALA A 23 0.24 7.13 0.75
N SER A 24 1.44 7.69 0.92
CA SER A 24 2.57 7.47 0.01
C SER A 24 3.00 6.00 -0.02
N LEU A 25 3.10 5.35 1.15
CA LEU A 25 3.41 3.92 1.26
C LEU A 25 2.37 3.08 0.53
N LYS A 26 1.08 3.36 0.72
CA LYS A 26 -0.02 2.68 0.03
C LYS A 26 0.14 2.75 -1.47
N SER A 27 0.34 3.96 -2.01
CA SER A 27 0.53 4.16 -3.44
C SER A 27 1.74 3.37 -3.96
N ALA A 28 2.89 3.47 -3.31
CA ALA A 28 4.11 2.78 -3.72
C ALA A 28 3.97 1.25 -3.68
N TYR A 29 3.38 0.73 -2.60
CA TYR A 29 3.14 -0.70 -2.43
C TYR A 29 2.23 -1.24 -3.52
N ILE A 30 1.10 -0.59 -3.77
CA ILE A 30 0.15 -1.02 -4.79
C ILE A 30 0.79 -1.04 -6.17
N SER A 31 1.54 0.00 -6.53
CA SER A 31 2.21 0.08 -7.84
C SER A 31 3.22 -1.05 -8.02
N LEU A 32 4.07 -1.33 -7.02
CA LEU A 32 5.08 -2.37 -7.13
C LEU A 32 4.45 -3.78 -7.14
N ALA A 33 3.51 -4.05 -6.23
CA ALA A 33 2.82 -5.34 -6.19
C ALA A 33 2.01 -5.63 -7.46
N ALA A 34 1.41 -4.60 -8.07
CA ALA A 34 0.71 -4.75 -9.35
C ALA A 34 1.69 -5.10 -10.48
N LEU A 35 2.86 -4.45 -10.54
CA LEU A 35 3.89 -4.74 -11.53
C LEU A 35 4.46 -6.14 -11.37
N ASP A 36 4.79 -6.57 -10.15
CA ASP A 36 5.29 -7.92 -9.88
C ASP A 36 4.31 -8.99 -10.38
N ARG A 37 3.01 -8.79 -10.09
CA ARG A 37 1.94 -9.67 -10.58
C ARG A 37 1.81 -9.64 -12.10
N THR A 38 1.90 -8.47 -12.71
CA THR A 38 1.81 -8.29 -14.16
C THR A 38 2.96 -9.00 -14.87
N ILE A 39 4.21 -8.85 -14.40
CA ILE A 39 5.39 -9.50 -14.99
C ILE A 39 5.34 -11.01 -14.81
N GLY A 40 4.86 -11.50 -13.67
CA GLY A 40 4.65 -12.93 -13.42
C GLY A 40 3.46 -13.54 -14.17
N ASN A 41 2.65 -12.73 -14.86
CA ASN A 41 1.53 -13.22 -15.65
C ASN A 41 2.01 -13.80 -16.98
N THR A 42 1.63 -15.04 -17.28
CA THR A 42 2.03 -15.75 -18.51
C THR A 42 1.64 -15.04 -19.82
N ASN A 43 0.63 -14.17 -19.81
CA ASN A 43 0.24 -13.38 -20.99
C ASN A 43 1.15 -12.17 -21.25
N VAL A 44 1.96 -11.76 -20.27
CA VAL A 44 2.89 -10.63 -20.37
C VAL A 44 4.33 -11.14 -20.43
N SER A 45 4.72 -11.97 -19.47
CA SER A 45 6.04 -12.57 -19.40
C SER A 45 5.98 -13.90 -18.65
N GLY A 46 6.74 -14.90 -19.09
CA GLY A 46 6.92 -16.16 -18.34
C GLY A 46 7.94 -16.05 -17.21
N ALA A 47 8.42 -14.85 -16.86
CA ALA A 47 9.49 -14.68 -15.87
C ALA A 47 8.95 -14.83 -14.45
N THR A 48 9.67 -15.60 -13.64
CA THR A 48 9.40 -15.70 -12.20
C THR A 48 9.96 -14.48 -11.50
N VAL A 49 9.09 -13.62 -10.99
CA VAL A 49 9.47 -12.49 -10.11
C VAL A 49 9.27 -12.92 -8.66
N GLN A 50 10.29 -12.73 -7.81
CA GLN A 50 10.09 -12.75 -6.36
C GLN A 50 9.39 -11.46 -5.95
N GLY A 51 8.05 -11.46 -6.04
CA GLY A 51 7.21 -10.33 -5.67
C GLY A 51 6.63 -10.44 -4.27
N PHE A 52 5.72 -9.51 -3.95
CA PHE A 52 4.96 -9.57 -2.71
C PHE A 52 4.15 -10.88 -2.61
N PRO A 53 4.12 -11.52 -1.43
CA PRO A 53 3.27 -12.70 -1.22
C PRO A 53 1.80 -12.30 -1.36
N LEU A 54 1.03 -13.12 -2.08
CA LEU A 54 -0.44 -12.97 -2.22
C LEU A 54 -1.19 -13.41 -0.93
N ASP A 55 -0.54 -13.32 0.23
CA ASP A 55 -1.17 -13.65 1.50
C ASP A 55 -2.03 -12.47 1.98
N HIS A 56 -3.31 -12.55 1.64
CA HIS A 56 -4.32 -11.58 2.04
C HIS A 56 -4.38 -11.35 3.55
N ALA A 57 -4.26 -12.41 4.34
CA ALA A 57 -4.37 -12.33 5.80
C ALA A 57 -3.15 -11.61 6.39
N ALA A 58 -1.95 -11.93 5.90
CA ALA A 58 -0.73 -11.26 6.31
C ALA A 58 -0.75 -9.77 5.93
N LEU A 59 -1.12 -9.44 4.69
CA LEU A 59 -1.21 -8.05 4.22
C LEU A 59 -2.21 -7.25 5.07
N ASN A 60 -3.43 -7.76 5.28
CA ASN A 60 -4.42 -7.08 6.10
C ASN A 60 -3.97 -6.94 7.56
N ASN A 61 -3.29 -7.93 8.12
CA ASN A 61 -2.76 -7.85 9.47
C ASN A 61 -1.69 -6.74 9.59
N THR A 62 -0.75 -6.68 8.65
CA THR A 62 0.26 -5.61 8.59
C THR A 62 -0.40 -4.23 8.47
N ILE A 63 -1.38 -4.06 7.58
CA ILE A 63 -2.04 -2.76 7.41
C ILE A 63 -2.89 -2.38 8.64
N ARG A 64 -3.48 -3.36 9.33
CA ARG A 64 -4.15 -3.12 10.62
C ARG A 64 -3.19 -2.59 11.67
N MET A 65 -1.95 -3.11 11.72
CA MET A 65 -0.92 -2.58 12.62
C MET A 65 -0.50 -1.15 12.27
N LEU A 66 -0.60 -0.76 11.00
CA LEU A 66 -0.33 0.61 10.54
C LEU A 66 -1.53 1.56 10.72
N SER A 67 -2.67 1.07 11.20
CA SER A 67 -3.86 1.92 11.39
C SER A 67 -3.75 2.70 12.70
N HIS A 68 -3.94 4.03 12.65
CA HIS A 68 -4.02 4.88 13.83
C HIS A 68 -5.43 5.49 13.93
N SER A 69 -6.17 5.19 14.99
CA SER A 69 -7.60 5.56 15.16
C SER A 69 -7.92 7.03 14.85
N GLN A 70 -7.04 7.95 15.24
CA GLN A 70 -7.24 9.39 15.00
C GLN A 70 -6.69 9.93 13.67
N PHE A 71 -5.50 9.50 13.23
CA PHE A 71 -4.79 10.16 12.13
C PHE A 71 -4.80 9.37 10.83
N ALA A 72 -4.95 8.05 10.91
CA ALA A 72 -5.05 7.17 9.76
C ALA A 72 -6.05 6.05 10.08
N PRO A 73 -7.34 6.38 10.30
CA PRO A 73 -8.35 5.37 10.52
C PRO A 73 -8.48 4.50 9.27
N ASN A 74 -8.78 3.21 9.48
CA ASN A 74 -9.22 2.30 8.42
C ASN A 74 -8.25 2.09 7.25
N GLN A 75 -6.95 1.97 7.51
CA GLN A 75 -5.98 1.71 6.42
C GLN A 75 -6.16 0.33 5.79
N ALA A 76 -6.68 -0.64 6.55
CA ALA A 76 -6.71 -2.06 6.23
C ALA A 76 -7.63 -2.48 5.06
N GLN A 77 -8.28 -1.55 4.38
CA GLN A 77 -9.29 -1.88 3.36
C GLN A 77 -8.82 -1.54 1.94
N GLY A 78 -9.06 -2.48 1.03
CA GLY A 78 -8.99 -2.28 -0.42
C GLY A 78 -7.61 -2.20 -1.04
N TRP A 79 -6.53 -2.55 -0.31
CA TRP A 79 -5.18 -2.57 -0.91
C TRP A 79 -5.06 -3.69 -1.95
N GLU A 80 -5.52 -4.89 -1.62
CA GLU A 80 -5.50 -6.01 -2.57
C GLU A 80 -6.38 -5.72 -3.79
N ASP A 81 -7.62 -5.25 -3.60
CA ASP A 81 -8.51 -4.90 -4.71
C ASP A 81 -7.85 -3.87 -5.66
N GLN A 82 -7.13 -2.90 -5.10
CA GLN A 82 -6.39 -1.90 -5.88
C GLN A 82 -5.19 -2.50 -6.61
N ILE A 83 -4.47 -3.45 -6.01
CA ILE A 83 -3.38 -4.21 -6.66
C ILE A 83 -3.93 -5.01 -7.84
N LEU A 84 -5.03 -5.74 -7.63
CA LEU A 84 -5.67 -6.55 -8.66
C LEU A 84 -6.18 -5.68 -9.80
N ALA A 85 -6.87 -4.58 -9.50
CA ALA A 85 -7.36 -3.64 -10.50
C ALA A 85 -6.21 -3.04 -11.32
N ALA A 86 -5.14 -2.59 -10.67
CA ALA A 86 -3.97 -2.02 -11.35
C ALA A 86 -3.27 -3.05 -12.24
N SER A 87 -3.04 -4.27 -11.74
CA SER A 87 -2.42 -5.34 -12.54
C SER A 87 -3.29 -5.75 -13.72
N ASN A 88 -4.59 -5.93 -13.53
CA ASN A 88 -5.51 -6.28 -14.62
C ASN A 88 -5.53 -5.20 -15.72
N ALA A 89 -5.50 -3.92 -15.34
CA ALA A 89 -5.40 -2.83 -16.29
C ALA A 89 -4.09 -2.87 -17.11
N GLN A 90 -2.96 -3.17 -16.45
CA GLN A 90 -1.67 -3.31 -17.12
C GLN A 90 -1.63 -4.50 -18.08
N ILE A 91 -2.13 -5.67 -17.65
CA ILE A 91 -2.21 -6.88 -18.48
C ILE A 91 -3.09 -6.62 -19.70
N SER A 92 -4.27 -5.99 -19.51
CA SER A 92 -5.19 -5.69 -20.62
C SER A 92 -4.61 -4.69 -21.63
N ALA A 93 -3.71 -3.81 -21.20
CA ALA A 93 -3.06 -2.82 -22.05
C ALA A 93 -1.76 -3.35 -22.69
N PHE A 94 -1.28 -4.52 -22.27
CA PHE A 94 -0.04 -5.09 -22.78
C PHE A 94 -0.20 -5.53 -24.23
N THR A 95 0.72 -5.08 -25.09
CA THR A 95 0.83 -5.52 -26.48
C THR A 95 2.20 -6.18 -26.66
N PRO A 96 2.27 -7.47 -27.05
CA PRO A 96 3.55 -8.12 -27.34
C PRO A 96 4.29 -7.39 -28.46
N GLY A 97 5.58 -7.14 -28.26
CA GLY A 97 6.50 -6.61 -29.27
C GLY A 97 7.08 -7.70 -30.15
#